data_AF-A0A3B8RXT3-F1
#
_entry.id   AF-A0A3B8RXT3-F1
#
_cell.length_a   1.000
_cell.length_b   1.000
_cell.length_c   1.000
_cell.angle_alpha   90.00
_cell.angle_beta   90.00
_cell.angle_gamma   90.00
#
_symmetry.space_group_name_H-M   'P 1'
#
loop_
_entity.id
_entity.type
_entity.pdbx_description
1 polymer ?
#
loop_
_entity_poly.entity_id
_entity_poly.type
_entity_poly.pdbx_seq_one_letter_code
_entity_poly.pdbx_strand_id
1 'polypeptide(L)'
;MALANAFSKNALSLAVEQTAYKTNVIAVNTLITSVLSSTLPTLNTNPPDWNDFVTAYEKADADALNWVNNVMARLLNVPDEVRSYNPTVNLLLSDAKIQAQTLVKNPSNQIALSTLKTDLNNVSSQFGLVVTFIAGALTAIQEFKDILPNLATELQTIATKSTSDAKADEAEIVKLQADIDKFNDEIKSLTASLVALGIADAAALTLGTIATVAAWPEGALVWLVLAPIVVVATTYIVIDGEKIVADKKAIVEDQNQITGITADVATLHLLATNYAAMATQTNEIEANLKAILAEWQILENDVNLAISDIKDAVSDTTTADFGKVVLDLDDAMTEWAATYKQAGDLNITLNVNDAAYTTGMTPAEVQAAVAKGKTTDIIEYYNQVQNMKATKAA
;
A
#
# COMPACT_ATOMS: atom_id res chain seq x y z
N MET A 1 -29.59 16.68 16.39
CA MET A 1 -28.99 16.03 15.22
C MET A 1 -27.72 15.34 15.71
N ALA A 2 -27.88 14.17 16.32
CA ALA A 2 -26.79 13.47 16.98
C ALA A 2 -26.05 12.57 15.96
N LEU A 3 -26.81 11.85 15.13
CA LEU A 3 -26.25 10.91 14.17
C LEU A 3 -25.61 11.61 12.96
N ALA A 4 -26.23 12.68 12.46
CA ALA A 4 -25.65 13.49 11.40
C ALA A 4 -24.29 14.10 11.81
N ASN A 5 -24.19 14.58 13.04
CA ASN A 5 -22.95 15.13 13.59
C ASN A 5 -21.87 14.05 13.78
N ALA A 6 -22.25 12.82 14.14
CA ALA A 6 -21.30 11.70 14.23
C ALA A 6 -20.66 11.39 12.87
N PHE A 7 -21.44 11.44 11.78
CA PHE A 7 -20.91 11.22 10.43
C PHE A 7 -20.04 12.38 9.91
N SER A 8 -20.43 13.62 10.16
CA SER A 8 -19.73 14.78 9.60
C SER A 8 -18.42 15.12 10.33
N LYS A 9 -18.36 14.89 11.65
CA LYS A 9 -17.18 15.18 12.49
C LYS A 9 -15.92 14.44 12.04
N ASN A 10 -16.07 13.20 11.55
CA ASN A 10 -14.96 12.30 11.22
C ASN A 10 -14.65 12.26 9.70
N ALA A 11 -15.41 12.98 8.87
CA ALA A 11 -15.33 12.87 7.41
C ALA A 11 -13.97 13.28 6.84
N LEU A 12 -13.44 14.42 7.31
CA LEU A 12 -12.20 14.98 6.79
C LEU A 12 -10.97 14.18 7.21
N SER A 13 -10.90 13.77 8.48
CA SER A 13 -9.79 12.96 8.99
C SER A 13 -9.76 11.60 8.29
N LEU A 14 -10.91 10.95 8.11
CA LEU A 14 -11.02 9.73 7.30
C LEU A 14 -10.51 9.93 5.88
N ALA A 15 -10.89 11.00 5.18
CA ALA A 15 -10.42 11.26 3.81
C ALA A 15 -8.88 11.45 3.72
N VAL A 16 -8.29 12.14 4.70
CA VAL A 16 -6.84 12.35 4.78
C VAL A 16 -6.10 11.03 4.99
N GLU A 17 -6.50 10.26 6.00
CA GLU A 17 -5.85 8.98 6.32
C GLU A 17 -5.98 7.95 5.19
N GLN A 18 -7.07 8.00 4.43
CA GLN A 18 -7.26 7.15 3.26
C GLN A 18 -6.37 7.54 2.07
N THR A 19 -6.05 8.81 1.89
CA THR A 19 -5.09 9.23 0.86
C THR A 19 -3.69 8.72 1.21
N ALA A 20 -3.32 8.82 2.49
CA ALA A 20 -2.09 8.25 3.00
C ALA A 20 -2.07 6.73 2.80
N TYR A 21 -3.17 6.04 3.11
CA TYR A 21 -3.31 4.60 2.88
C TYR A 21 -2.96 4.20 1.44
N LYS A 22 -3.64 4.80 0.46
CA LYS A 22 -3.44 4.46 -0.96
C LYS A 22 -2.01 4.65 -1.38
N THR A 23 -1.41 5.76 -0.98
CA THR A 23 -0.01 6.08 -1.27
C THR A 23 0.91 4.98 -0.75
N ASN A 24 0.70 4.51 0.47
CA ASN A 24 1.53 3.45 1.07
C ASN A 24 1.27 2.07 0.47
N VAL A 25 0.00 1.73 0.16
CA VAL A 25 -0.33 0.48 -0.54
C VAL A 25 0.36 0.43 -1.90
N ILE A 26 0.36 1.54 -2.64
CA ILE A 26 1.08 1.63 -3.92
C ILE A 26 2.59 1.50 -3.68
N ALA A 27 3.16 2.23 -2.72
CA ALA A 27 4.60 2.19 -2.44
C ALA A 27 5.09 0.79 -2.05
N VAL A 28 4.38 0.08 -1.16
CA VAL A 28 4.78 -1.27 -0.76
C VAL A 28 4.64 -2.26 -1.91
N ASN A 29 3.58 -2.15 -2.73
CA ASN A 29 3.41 -2.99 -3.92
C ASN A 29 4.49 -2.74 -4.99
N THR A 30 4.95 -1.51 -5.07
CA THR A 30 6.03 -1.06 -5.97
C THR A 30 7.37 -1.69 -5.53
N LEU A 31 7.65 -1.72 -4.22
CA LEU A 31 8.87 -2.33 -3.67
C LEU A 31 8.86 -3.86 -3.67
N ILE A 32 7.76 -4.51 -3.27
CA ILE A 32 7.67 -5.98 -3.32
C ILE A 32 7.78 -6.49 -4.76
N THR A 33 7.21 -5.77 -5.74
CA THR A 33 7.37 -6.12 -7.17
C THR A 33 8.84 -6.07 -7.57
N SER A 34 9.58 -5.04 -7.13
CA SER A 34 11.04 -4.93 -7.34
C SER A 34 11.80 -6.11 -6.72
N VAL A 35 11.54 -6.42 -5.45
CA VAL A 35 12.16 -7.54 -4.73
C VAL A 35 11.88 -8.86 -5.43
N LEU A 36 10.62 -9.14 -5.79
CA LEU A 36 10.23 -10.37 -6.46
C LEU A 36 10.75 -10.50 -7.89
N SER A 37 11.02 -9.37 -8.56
CA SER A 37 11.65 -9.33 -9.88
C SER A 37 13.18 -9.47 -9.83
N SER A 38 13.77 -9.29 -8.65
CA SER A 38 15.22 -9.43 -8.45
C SER A 38 15.63 -10.90 -8.46
N THR A 39 16.88 -11.17 -8.82
CA THR A 39 17.47 -12.52 -8.82
C THR A 39 18.88 -12.48 -8.27
N LEU A 40 19.37 -13.61 -7.72
CA LEU A 40 20.78 -13.75 -7.37
C LEU A 40 21.68 -13.46 -8.59
N PRO A 41 22.75 -12.67 -8.42
CA PRO A 41 23.68 -12.35 -9.49
C PRO A 41 24.56 -13.55 -9.83
N THR A 42 25.17 -13.52 -11.01
CA THR A 42 26.38 -14.30 -11.29
C THR A 42 27.58 -13.43 -10.96
N LEU A 43 28.33 -13.81 -9.92
CA LEU A 43 29.53 -13.10 -9.49
C LEU A 43 30.76 -13.53 -10.28
N ASN A 44 31.75 -12.66 -10.41
CA ASN A 44 33.05 -13.02 -10.98
C ASN A 44 33.84 -13.90 -10.03
N THR A 45 33.89 -13.46 -8.76
CA THR A 45 34.56 -14.15 -7.67
C THR A 45 33.61 -14.19 -6.48
N ASN A 46 33.25 -15.39 -6.04
CA ASN A 46 32.41 -15.52 -4.86
C ASN A 46 33.18 -15.04 -3.62
N PRO A 47 32.65 -14.05 -2.86
CA PRO A 47 33.24 -13.70 -1.56
C PRO A 47 33.12 -14.88 -0.58
N PRO A 48 33.94 -14.89 0.49
CA PRO A 48 33.93 -15.98 1.47
C PRO A 48 32.54 -16.34 2.02
N ASP A 49 31.69 -15.33 2.24
CA ASP A 49 30.34 -15.49 2.82
C ASP A 49 29.23 -15.65 1.77
N TRP A 50 29.56 -15.89 0.49
CA TRP A 50 28.57 -15.98 -0.59
C TRP A 50 27.48 -17.02 -0.34
N ASN A 51 27.82 -18.21 0.16
CA ASN A 51 26.84 -19.26 0.41
C ASN A 51 25.86 -18.89 1.53
N ASP A 52 26.35 -18.15 2.54
CA ASP A 52 25.51 -17.63 3.61
C ASP A 52 24.54 -16.57 3.05
N PHE A 53 25.03 -15.71 2.15
CA PHE A 53 24.20 -14.72 1.46
C PHE A 53 23.13 -15.37 0.58
N VAL A 54 23.49 -16.40 -0.20
CA VAL A 54 22.54 -17.17 -1.03
C VAL A 54 21.44 -17.76 -0.15
N THR A 55 21.82 -18.40 0.96
CA THR A 55 20.86 -19.01 1.90
C THR A 55 19.92 -17.95 2.50
N ALA A 56 20.46 -16.81 2.95
CA ALA A 56 19.67 -15.71 3.49
C ALA A 56 18.74 -15.09 2.43
N TYR A 57 19.21 -14.95 1.19
CA TYR A 57 18.43 -14.41 0.09
C TYR A 57 17.28 -15.34 -0.29
N GLU A 58 17.51 -16.64 -0.41
CA GLU A 58 16.45 -17.61 -0.74
C GLU A 58 15.35 -17.62 0.32
N LYS A 59 15.74 -17.52 1.60
CA LYS A 59 14.79 -17.34 2.71
C LYS A 59 14.03 -16.02 2.59
N ALA A 60 14.73 -14.92 2.32
CA ALA A 60 14.10 -13.61 2.18
C ALA A 60 13.11 -13.55 1.01
N ASP A 61 13.45 -14.21 -0.10
CA ASP A 61 12.60 -14.32 -1.28
C ASP A 61 11.34 -15.16 -1.02
N ALA A 62 11.48 -16.27 -0.29
CA ALA A 62 10.35 -17.09 0.14
C ALA A 62 9.43 -16.33 1.10
N ASP A 63 9.98 -15.56 2.03
CA ASP A 63 9.20 -14.75 2.96
C ASP A 63 8.53 -13.55 2.27
N ALA A 64 9.15 -12.96 1.26
CA ALA A 64 8.53 -11.94 0.40
C ALA A 64 7.29 -12.49 -0.33
N LEU A 65 7.34 -13.74 -0.83
CA LEU A 65 6.16 -14.43 -1.37
C LEU A 65 5.10 -14.69 -0.30
N ASN A 66 5.52 -15.07 0.91
CA ASN A 66 4.61 -15.29 2.02
C ASN A 66 3.87 -13.99 2.41
N TRP A 67 4.56 -12.85 2.37
CA TRP A 67 3.98 -11.53 2.58
C TRP A 67 2.91 -11.22 1.53
N VAL A 68 3.20 -11.46 0.25
CA VAL A 68 2.23 -11.31 -0.85
C VAL A 68 0.96 -12.13 -0.58
N ASN A 69 1.13 -13.40 -0.18
CA ASN A 69 0.01 -14.31 0.00
C ASN A 69 -0.91 -13.94 1.18
N ASN A 70 -0.35 -13.38 2.27
CA ASN A 70 -1.10 -13.20 3.52
C ASN A 70 -1.48 -11.75 3.80
N VAL A 71 -0.68 -10.78 3.36
CA VAL A 71 -0.84 -9.37 3.69
C VAL A 71 -1.46 -8.61 2.53
N MET A 72 -0.94 -8.80 1.33
CA MET A 72 -1.23 -7.91 0.23
C MET A 72 -2.62 -8.10 -0.36
N ALA A 73 -3.11 -9.34 -0.45
CA ALA A 73 -4.51 -9.58 -0.82
C ALA A 73 -5.48 -8.84 0.13
N ARG A 74 -5.17 -8.80 1.43
CA ARG A 74 -5.98 -8.07 2.42
C ARG A 74 -5.88 -6.56 2.18
N LEU A 75 -4.69 -6.02 1.94
CA LEU A 75 -4.50 -4.61 1.64
C LEU A 75 -5.24 -4.16 0.36
N LEU A 76 -5.31 -5.01 -0.65
CA LEU A 76 -6.05 -4.68 -1.88
C LEU A 76 -7.56 -4.84 -1.71
N ASN A 77 -8.02 -5.75 -0.85
CA ASN A 77 -9.45 -6.05 -0.65
C ASN A 77 -10.14 -5.15 0.40
N VAL A 78 -9.42 -4.65 1.42
CA VAL A 78 -10.00 -3.78 2.47
C VAL A 78 -10.82 -2.62 1.89
N PRO A 79 -10.34 -1.89 0.86
CA PRO A 79 -11.16 -0.91 0.15
C PRO A 79 -12.54 -1.39 -0.30
N ASP A 80 -12.59 -2.56 -0.96
CA ASP A 80 -13.81 -3.12 -1.49
C ASP A 80 -14.75 -3.63 -0.39
N GLU A 81 -14.18 -4.17 0.70
CA GLU A 81 -14.91 -4.58 1.88
C GLU A 81 -15.58 -3.36 2.54
N VAL A 82 -14.83 -2.28 2.80
CA VAL A 82 -15.37 -1.02 3.34
C VAL A 82 -16.47 -0.46 2.43
N ARG A 83 -16.24 -0.46 1.11
CA ARG A 83 -17.20 0.00 0.10
C ARG A 83 -18.51 -0.81 0.11
N SER A 84 -18.41 -2.11 0.34
CA SER A 84 -19.56 -3.02 0.31
C SER A 84 -20.62 -2.73 1.38
N TYR A 85 -20.25 -2.04 2.46
CA TYR A 85 -21.15 -1.71 3.57
C TYR A 85 -22.06 -0.51 3.33
N ASN A 86 -21.70 0.39 2.41
CA ASN A 86 -22.46 1.61 2.18
C ASN A 86 -23.91 1.40 1.68
N PRO A 87 -24.19 0.50 0.72
CA PRO A 87 -25.57 0.18 0.36
C PRO A 87 -26.41 -0.29 1.55
N THR A 88 -25.83 -1.10 2.43
CA THR A 88 -26.49 -1.63 3.64
C THR A 88 -26.77 -0.52 4.65
N VAL A 89 -25.79 0.35 4.94
CA VAL A 89 -26.00 1.49 5.85
C VAL A 89 -27.10 2.42 5.33
N ASN A 90 -27.09 2.73 4.02
CA ASN A 90 -28.14 3.57 3.41
C ASN A 90 -29.53 2.93 3.50
N LEU A 91 -29.64 1.62 3.26
CA LEU A 91 -30.89 0.89 3.39
C LEU A 91 -31.44 0.97 4.82
N LEU A 92 -30.57 0.70 5.81
CA LEU A 92 -30.94 0.70 7.22
C LEU A 92 -31.36 2.09 7.71
N LEU A 93 -30.64 3.15 7.35
CA LEU A 93 -31.01 4.52 7.66
C LEU A 93 -32.35 4.91 7.01
N SER A 94 -32.56 4.48 5.76
CA SER A 94 -33.82 4.75 5.06
C SER A 94 -35.01 4.02 5.69
N ASP A 95 -34.85 2.76 6.11
CA ASP A 95 -35.93 2.03 6.78
C ASP A 95 -36.22 2.63 8.17
N ALA A 96 -35.16 2.91 8.96
CA ALA A 96 -35.29 3.60 10.24
C ALA A 96 -36.09 4.91 10.11
N LYS A 97 -35.86 5.69 9.05
CA LYS A 97 -36.62 6.90 8.76
C LYS A 97 -38.10 6.61 8.48
N ILE A 98 -38.41 5.58 7.70
CA ILE A 98 -39.80 5.16 7.42
C ILE A 98 -40.50 4.74 8.73
N GLN A 99 -39.80 4.02 9.60
CA GLN A 99 -40.35 3.63 10.90
C GLN A 99 -40.59 4.84 11.81
N ALA A 100 -39.65 5.79 11.86
CA ALA A 100 -39.81 7.04 12.59
C ALA A 100 -41.00 7.88 12.06
N GLN A 101 -41.19 7.96 10.74
CA GLN A 101 -42.35 8.62 10.13
C GLN A 101 -43.68 7.93 10.48
N THR A 102 -43.67 6.60 10.63
CA THR A 102 -44.83 5.85 11.11
C THR A 102 -45.15 6.20 12.56
N LEU A 103 -44.13 6.35 13.41
CA LEU A 103 -44.26 6.73 14.82
C LEU A 103 -44.71 8.19 15.01
N VAL A 104 -44.36 9.10 14.09
CA VAL A 104 -44.95 10.46 14.08
C VAL A 104 -46.48 10.41 13.95
N LYS A 105 -47.00 9.50 13.12
CA LYS A 105 -48.46 9.36 12.88
C LYS A 105 -49.14 8.52 13.97
N ASN A 106 -48.44 7.53 14.52
CA ASN A 106 -48.94 6.66 15.58
C ASN A 106 -47.79 6.31 16.57
N PRO A 107 -47.59 7.14 17.61
CA PRO A 107 -46.52 6.94 18.60
C PRO A 107 -46.57 5.61 19.36
N SER A 108 -47.76 5.01 19.46
CA SER A 108 -47.98 3.75 20.18
C SER A 108 -47.65 2.49 19.37
N ASN A 109 -47.27 2.62 18.09
CA ASN A 109 -47.00 1.48 17.21
C ASN A 109 -45.71 0.74 17.64
N GLN A 110 -45.89 -0.34 18.41
CA GLN A 110 -44.78 -1.13 18.96
C GLN A 110 -43.93 -1.83 17.89
N ILE A 111 -44.53 -2.21 16.76
CA ILE A 111 -43.78 -2.85 15.66
C ILE A 111 -42.82 -1.83 15.05
N ALA A 112 -43.32 -0.64 14.71
CA ALA A 112 -42.49 0.42 14.15
C ALA A 112 -41.36 0.83 15.12
N LEU A 113 -41.65 0.91 16.43
CA LEU A 113 -40.63 1.22 17.43
C LEU A 113 -39.55 0.12 17.53
N SER A 114 -39.95 -1.15 17.50
CA SER A 114 -39.02 -2.28 17.54
C SER A 114 -38.15 -2.35 16.29
N THR A 115 -38.74 -2.12 15.10
CA THR A 115 -38.01 -2.10 13.83
C THR A 115 -37.02 -0.93 13.79
N LEU A 116 -37.44 0.29 14.16
CA LEU A 116 -36.55 1.45 14.27
C LEU A 116 -35.31 1.13 15.14
N LYS A 117 -35.52 0.57 16.33
CA LYS A 117 -34.41 0.21 17.23
C LYS A 117 -33.50 -0.87 16.65
N THR A 118 -34.07 -1.81 15.89
CA THR A 118 -33.34 -2.89 15.22
C THR A 118 -32.48 -2.33 14.08
N ASP A 119 -33.04 -1.46 13.24
CA ASP A 119 -32.32 -0.84 12.13
C ASP A 119 -31.14 -0.02 12.64
N LEU A 120 -31.35 0.78 13.70
CA LEU A 120 -30.27 1.53 14.33
C LEU A 120 -29.17 0.61 14.87
N ASN A 121 -29.49 -0.48 15.57
CA ASN A 121 -28.47 -1.45 16.02
C ASN A 121 -27.73 -2.10 14.84
N ASN A 122 -28.42 -2.34 13.73
CA ASN A 122 -27.81 -2.91 12.53
C ASN A 122 -26.86 -1.91 11.85
N VAL A 123 -27.14 -0.60 11.91
CA VAL A 123 -26.21 0.45 11.48
C VAL A 123 -24.93 0.37 12.29
N SER A 124 -25.02 0.38 13.64
CA SER A 124 -23.88 0.18 14.53
C SER A 124 -23.07 -1.07 14.17
N SER A 125 -23.75 -2.18 13.89
CA SER A 125 -23.10 -3.45 13.55
C SER A 125 -22.28 -3.38 12.26
N GLN A 126 -22.67 -2.56 11.27
CA GLN A 126 -21.88 -2.40 10.04
C GLN A 126 -20.53 -1.72 10.33
N PHE A 127 -20.49 -0.72 11.21
CA PHE A 127 -19.23 -0.05 11.57
C PHE A 127 -18.28 -0.99 12.34
N GLY A 128 -18.81 -1.82 13.24
CA GLY A 128 -18.01 -2.84 13.93
C GLY A 128 -17.41 -3.89 12.97
N LEU A 129 -18.12 -4.24 11.89
CA LEU A 129 -17.57 -5.10 10.83
C LEU A 129 -16.39 -4.42 10.13
N VAL A 130 -16.54 -3.16 9.71
CA VAL A 130 -15.45 -2.39 9.06
C VAL A 130 -14.20 -2.34 9.95
N VAL A 131 -14.37 -2.00 11.23
CA VAL A 131 -13.26 -1.97 12.21
C VAL A 131 -12.59 -3.35 12.32
N THR A 132 -13.37 -4.43 12.30
CA THR A 132 -12.83 -5.81 12.34
C THR A 132 -12.01 -6.15 11.11
N PHE A 133 -12.44 -5.75 9.90
CA PHE A 133 -11.68 -5.99 8.66
C PHE A 133 -10.33 -5.25 8.67
N ILE A 134 -10.36 -3.97 9.01
CA ILE A 134 -9.14 -3.14 9.10
C ILE A 134 -8.19 -3.71 10.15
N ALA A 135 -8.70 -4.10 11.32
CA ALA A 135 -7.92 -4.75 12.37
C ALA A 135 -7.31 -6.07 11.88
N GLY A 136 -8.04 -6.88 11.12
CA GLY A 136 -7.54 -8.13 10.54
C GLY A 136 -6.40 -7.91 9.53
N ALA A 137 -6.48 -6.86 8.71
CA ALA A 137 -5.37 -6.47 7.83
C ALA A 137 -4.15 -5.98 8.63
N LEU A 138 -4.37 -5.23 9.72
CA LEU A 138 -3.30 -4.80 10.62
C LEU A 138 -2.62 -5.98 11.31
N THR A 139 -3.39 -6.95 11.81
CA THR A 139 -2.84 -8.19 12.38
C THR A 139 -1.98 -8.93 11.37
N ALA A 140 -2.43 -9.06 10.11
CA ALA A 140 -1.63 -9.69 9.08
C ALA A 140 -0.29 -8.96 8.84
N ILE A 141 -0.26 -7.62 8.83
CA ILE A 141 1.00 -6.87 8.74
C ILE A 141 1.88 -7.13 9.97
N GLN A 142 1.29 -7.13 11.17
CA GLN A 142 2.00 -7.30 12.43
C GLN A 142 2.62 -8.68 12.58
N GLU A 143 1.98 -9.73 12.07
CA GLU A 143 2.53 -11.09 12.01
C GLU A 143 3.81 -11.16 11.14
N PHE A 144 3.96 -10.24 10.18
CA PHE A 144 5.16 -10.12 9.33
C PHE A 144 6.15 -9.05 9.77
N LYS A 145 5.82 -8.28 10.80
CA LYS A 145 6.55 -7.07 11.19
C LYS A 145 8.03 -7.31 11.46
N ASP A 146 8.36 -8.43 12.09
CA ASP A 146 9.75 -8.74 12.44
C ASP A 146 10.46 -9.54 11.34
N ILE A 147 9.73 -10.11 10.38
CA ILE A 147 10.32 -10.99 9.36
C ILE A 147 11.17 -10.17 8.38
N LEU A 148 10.58 -9.18 7.71
CA LEU A 148 11.26 -8.40 6.68
C LEU A 148 12.45 -7.56 7.22
N PRO A 149 12.34 -6.84 8.37
CA PRO A 149 13.47 -6.12 8.93
C PRO A 149 14.61 -7.04 9.37
N ASN A 150 14.31 -8.21 9.94
CA ASN A 150 15.35 -9.17 10.32
C ASN A 150 16.08 -9.71 9.10
N LEU A 151 15.37 -10.04 8.02
CA LEU A 151 15.97 -10.50 6.77
C LEU A 151 16.83 -9.42 6.11
N ALA A 152 16.34 -8.19 6.04
CA ALA A 152 17.11 -7.07 5.53
C ALA A 152 18.40 -6.86 6.34
N THR A 153 18.30 -6.95 7.67
CA THR A 153 19.45 -6.87 8.58
C THR A 153 20.42 -8.03 8.39
N GLU A 154 19.92 -9.25 8.20
CA GLU A 154 20.70 -10.47 7.97
C GLU A 154 21.49 -10.35 6.66
N LEU A 155 20.83 -10.02 5.55
CA LEU A 155 21.47 -9.77 4.25
C LEU A 155 22.52 -8.66 4.33
N GLN A 156 22.18 -7.54 4.97
CA GLN A 156 23.11 -6.42 5.14
C GLN A 156 24.32 -6.80 5.99
N THR A 157 24.11 -7.58 7.06
CA THR A 157 25.19 -8.06 7.93
C THR A 157 26.14 -8.96 7.17
N ILE A 158 25.62 -9.89 6.36
CA ILE A 158 26.44 -10.79 5.54
C ILE A 158 27.19 -10.01 4.46
N ALA A 159 26.56 -9.01 3.83
CA ALA A 159 27.21 -8.13 2.86
C ALA A 159 28.36 -7.33 3.51
N THR A 160 28.15 -6.77 4.69
CA THR A 160 29.21 -6.07 5.46
C THR A 160 30.34 -7.01 5.89
N LYS A 161 30.01 -8.25 6.30
CA LYS A 161 31.01 -9.28 6.60
C LYS A 161 31.83 -9.63 5.37
N SER A 162 31.18 -9.80 4.22
CA SER A 162 31.83 -10.03 2.93
C SER A 162 32.79 -8.88 2.57
N THR A 163 32.42 -7.62 2.84
CA THR A 163 33.32 -6.48 2.66
C THR A 163 34.60 -6.65 3.46
N SER A 164 34.50 -7.01 4.73
CA SER A 164 35.66 -7.17 5.61
C SER A 164 36.52 -8.38 5.24
N ASP A 165 35.90 -9.55 5.08
CA ASP A 165 36.61 -10.82 4.87
C ASP A 165 37.27 -10.89 3.49
N ALA A 166 36.62 -10.32 2.47
CA ALA A 166 37.16 -10.20 1.12
C ALA A 166 38.16 -9.04 0.96
N LYS A 167 38.26 -8.15 1.96
CA LYS A 167 39.00 -6.88 1.90
C LYS A 167 38.57 -6.01 0.71
N ALA A 168 37.27 -5.99 0.44
CA ALA A 168 36.70 -5.09 -0.55
C ALA A 168 36.82 -3.63 -0.10
N ASP A 169 36.81 -2.71 -1.06
CA ASP A 169 36.86 -1.28 -0.76
C ASP A 169 35.51 -0.80 -0.22
N GLU A 170 35.42 -0.66 1.10
CA GLU A 170 34.22 -0.19 1.79
C GLU A 170 33.83 1.24 1.40
N ALA A 171 34.81 2.11 1.11
CA ALA A 171 34.53 3.51 0.79
C ALA A 171 33.88 3.63 -0.59
N GLU A 172 34.34 2.85 -1.57
CA GLU A 172 33.72 2.81 -2.89
C GLU A 172 32.29 2.24 -2.83
N ILE A 173 32.08 1.18 -2.05
CA ILE A 173 30.75 0.58 -1.86
C ILE A 173 29.78 1.58 -1.22
N VAL A 174 30.19 2.25 -0.14
CA VAL A 174 29.36 3.25 0.56
C VAL A 174 29.03 4.43 -0.35
N LYS A 175 29.98 4.87 -1.17
CA LYS A 175 29.74 5.95 -2.14
C LYS A 175 28.69 5.55 -3.17
N LEU A 176 28.83 4.36 -3.77
CA LEU A 176 27.87 3.83 -4.73
C LEU A 176 26.46 3.70 -4.12
N GLN A 177 26.35 3.20 -2.89
CA GLN A 177 25.07 3.12 -2.18
C GLN A 177 24.44 4.50 -2.01
N ALA A 178 25.22 5.50 -1.58
CA ALA A 178 24.72 6.85 -1.40
C ALA A 178 24.24 7.50 -2.71
N ASP A 179 24.89 7.22 -3.84
CA ASP A 179 24.46 7.73 -5.14
C ASP A 179 23.22 7.00 -5.69
N ILE A 180 23.07 5.70 -5.38
CA ILE A 180 21.82 4.95 -5.64
C ILE A 180 20.67 5.46 -4.77
N ASP A 181 20.91 5.75 -3.48
CA ASP A 181 19.90 6.30 -2.58
C ASP A 181 19.38 7.65 -3.09
N LYS A 182 20.27 8.54 -3.55
CA LYS A 182 19.87 9.82 -4.17
C LYS A 182 19.02 9.61 -5.41
N PHE A 183 19.42 8.69 -6.29
CA PHE A 183 18.65 8.35 -7.49
C PHE A 183 17.25 7.83 -7.12
N ASN A 184 17.18 6.96 -6.10
CA ASN A 184 15.94 6.39 -5.60
C ASN A 184 15.03 7.44 -4.98
N ASP A 185 15.58 8.40 -4.24
CA ASP A 185 14.83 9.52 -3.65
C ASP A 185 14.18 10.40 -4.74
N GLU A 186 14.89 10.67 -5.84
CA GLU A 186 14.35 11.40 -6.98
C GLU A 186 13.21 10.64 -7.67
N ILE A 187 13.40 9.35 -7.91
CA ILE A 187 12.34 8.50 -8.50
C ILE A 187 11.14 8.38 -7.55
N LYS A 188 11.36 8.25 -6.24
CA LYS A 188 10.30 8.22 -5.23
C LYS A 188 9.50 9.52 -5.22
N SER A 189 10.16 10.67 -5.34
CA SER A 189 9.52 11.98 -5.40
C SER A 189 8.63 12.14 -6.64
N LEU A 190 9.12 11.75 -7.82
CA LEU A 190 8.32 11.76 -9.04
C LEU A 190 7.14 10.79 -8.97
N THR A 191 7.40 9.59 -8.47
CA THR A 191 6.40 8.54 -8.27
C THR A 191 5.29 9.01 -7.33
N ALA A 192 5.64 9.67 -6.21
CA ALA A 192 4.65 10.21 -5.27
C ALA A 192 3.73 11.25 -5.93
N SER A 193 4.29 12.11 -6.80
CA SER A 193 3.52 13.10 -7.55
C SER A 193 2.52 12.45 -8.52
N LEU A 194 2.94 11.38 -9.21
CA LEU A 194 2.05 10.62 -10.10
C LEU A 194 1.00 9.83 -9.33
N VAL A 195 1.36 9.24 -8.19
CA VAL A 195 0.41 8.55 -7.31
C VAL A 195 -0.67 9.51 -6.84
N ALA A 196 -0.30 10.72 -6.41
CA ALA A 196 -1.27 11.74 -6.03
C ALA A 196 -2.23 12.10 -7.18
N LEU A 197 -1.72 12.25 -8.40
CA LEU A 197 -2.56 12.46 -9.60
C LEU A 197 -3.47 11.27 -9.89
N GLY A 198 -2.93 10.05 -9.88
CA GLY A 198 -3.71 8.83 -10.12
C GLY A 198 -4.83 8.63 -9.10
N ILE A 199 -4.57 8.96 -7.84
CA ILE A 199 -5.58 8.96 -6.78
C ILE A 199 -6.65 10.04 -7.04
N ALA A 200 -6.26 11.26 -7.41
CA ALA A 200 -7.17 12.35 -7.68
C ALA A 200 -8.09 12.09 -8.89
N ASP A 201 -7.56 11.43 -9.92
CA ASP A 201 -8.27 11.10 -11.14
C ASP A 201 -8.99 9.74 -11.09
N ALA A 202 -8.88 9.00 -9.97
CA ALA A 202 -9.33 7.61 -9.85
C ALA A 202 -8.83 6.71 -10.99
N ALA A 203 -7.59 6.96 -11.43
CA ALA A 203 -7.00 6.31 -12.59
C ALA A 203 -6.28 5.01 -12.21
N ALA A 204 -6.28 4.04 -13.13
CA ALA A 204 -5.47 2.84 -12.98
C ALA A 204 -3.98 3.21 -12.96
N LEU A 205 -3.26 2.61 -12.00
CA LEU A 205 -1.83 2.76 -11.83
C LEU A 205 -1.14 1.51 -12.34
N THR A 206 -0.02 1.68 -13.03
CA THR A 206 0.81 0.58 -13.53
C THR A 206 2.19 0.69 -12.91
N LEU A 207 2.63 -0.40 -12.29
CA LEU A 207 3.91 -0.54 -11.62
C LEU A 207 4.94 -1.07 -12.62
N GLY A 208 6.17 -0.59 -12.48
CA GLY A 208 7.31 -1.02 -13.27
C GLY A 208 8.61 -0.84 -12.50
N THR A 209 9.73 -1.18 -13.13
CA THR A 209 11.06 -1.02 -12.54
C THR A 209 12.04 -0.42 -13.54
N ILE A 210 12.86 0.53 -13.07
CA ILE A 210 14.03 0.99 -13.81
C ILE A 210 15.15 -0.01 -13.54
N ALA A 211 15.42 -0.84 -14.53
CA ALA A 211 16.56 -1.74 -14.52
C ALA A 211 17.75 -1.06 -15.19
N THR A 212 18.94 -1.25 -14.62
CA THR A 212 20.20 -0.99 -15.31
C THR A 212 20.99 -2.27 -15.42
N VAL A 213 21.80 -2.36 -16.46
CA VAL A 213 22.91 -3.32 -16.49
C VAL A 213 24.03 -2.68 -15.68
N ALA A 214 24.43 -3.31 -14.57
CA ALA A 214 25.74 -3.06 -13.99
C ALA A 214 26.75 -3.68 -14.97
N ALA A 215 27.48 -2.82 -15.66
CA ALA A 215 28.53 -3.22 -16.58
C ALA A 215 29.88 -2.99 -15.90
N TRP A 216 30.18 -3.81 -14.90
CA TRP A 216 31.46 -3.71 -14.19
C TRP A 216 32.62 -3.98 -15.18
N PRO A 217 33.77 -3.30 -15.03
CA PRO A 217 34.90 -3.42 -15.98
C PRO A 217 35.42 -4.86 -16.15
N GLU A 218 35.24 -5.70 -15.14
CA GLU A 218 35.64 -7.10 -15.15
C GLU A 218 34.38 -7.98 -15.12
N GLY A 219 33.89 -8.42 -16.29
CA GLY A 219 33.11 -9.65 -16.47
C GLY A 219 31.69 -9.78 -15.88
N ALA A 220 31.36 -9.09 -14.79
CA ALA A 220 30.06 -9.19 -14.14
C ALA A 220 29.06 -8.31 -14.88
N LEU A 221 28.16 -8.96 -15.61
CA LEU A 221 26.93 -8.34 -16.07
C LEU A 221 25.83 -8.74 -15.09
N VAL A 222 25.44 -7.80 -14.23
CA VAL A 222 24.33 -7.99 -13.30
C VAL A 222 23.22 -7.04 -13.69
N TRP A 223 22.01 -7.58 -13.84
CA TRP A 223 20.82 -6.75 -13.95
C TRP A 223 20.46 -6.26 -12.55
N LEU A 224 20.58 -4.95 -12.35
CA LEU A 224 20.23 -4.29 -11.11
C LEU A 224 18.91 -3.57 -11.32
N VAL A 225 17.93 -3.88 -10.47
CA VAL A 225 16.77 -3.02 -10.30
C VAL A 225 17.21 -1.86 -9.43
N LEU A 226 17.29 -0.66 -10.02
CA LEU A 226 17.71 0.55 -9.30
C LEU A 226 16.55 1.10 -8.50
N ALA A 227 15.45 1.40 -9.19
CA ALA A 227 14.30 2.05 -8.59
C ALA A 227 13.01 1.49 -9.17
N PRO A 228 11.98 1.27 -8.35
CA PRO A 228 10.66 0.96 -8.85
C PRO A 228 9.94 2.26 -9.26
N ILE A 229 9.01 2.18 -10.22
CA ILE A 229 8.28 3.34 -10.76
C ILE A 229 6.78 3.07 -10.86
N VAL A 230 6.02 4.17 -10.90
CA VAL A 230 4.59 4.15 -11.19
C VAL A 230 4.31 5.01 -12.41
N VAL A 231 3.44 4.53 -13.29
CA VAL A 231 2.83 5.32 -14.36
C VAL A 231 1.32 5.35 -14.19
N VAL A 232 0.69 6.46 -14.57
CA VAL A 232 -0.76 6.63 -14.56
C VAL A 232 -1.24 6.61 -16.01
N ALA A 233 -2.45 6.11 -16.26
CA ALA A 233 -3.02 6.01 -17.61
C ALA A 233 -2.98 7.33 -18.42
N THR A 234 -3.02 8.48 -17.74
CA THR A 234 -3.04 9.82 -18.35
C THR A 234 -1.70 10.54 -18.29
N THR A 235 -0.80 10.16 -17.39
CA THR A 235 0.45 10.88 -17.09
C THR A 235 1.59 9.90 -16.82
N TYR A 236 2.69 10.07 -17.55
CA TYR A 236 3.87 9.21 -17.46
C TYR A 236 5.01 9.89 -16.69
N ILE A 237 5.83 9.06 -16.05
CA ILE A 237 7.01 9.53 -15.32
C ILE A 237 8.06 10.13 -16.27
N VAL A 238 8.69 11.21 -15.82
CA VAL A 238 9.76 11.93 -16.51
C VAL A 238 11.09 11.36 -16.04
N ILE A 239 11.64 10.36 -16.73
CA ILE A 239 12.91 9.70 -16.33
C ILE A 239 14.12 10.22 -17.12
N ASP A 240 13.93 11.30 -17.89
CA ASP A 240 14.93 12.10 -18.60
C ASP A 240 15.28 13.42 -17.87
N GLY A 241 14.77 13.61 -16.65
CA GLY A 241 15.09 14.78 -15.83
C GLY A 241 16.61 14.92 -15.59
N GLU A 242 17.13 16.15 -15.68
CA GLU A 242 18.57 16.45 -15.60
C GLU A 242 19.24 15.79 -14.38
N LYS A 243 18.58 15.87 -13.21
CA LYS A 243 19.08 15.27 -11.98
C LYS A 243 19.13 13.73 -12.04
N ILE A 244 18.07 13.07 -12.54
CA ILE A 244 18.02 11.61 -12.68
C ILE A 244 19.10 11.12 -13.65
N VAL A 245 19.31 11.85 -14.75
CA VAL A 245 20.37 11.54 -15.72
C VAL A 245 21.76 11.75 -15.09
N ALA A 246 21.95 12.81 -14.30
CA ALA A 246 23.19 13.07 -13.59
C ALA A 246 23.48 12.02 -12.51
N ASP A 247 22.48 11.63 -11.72
CA ASP A 247 22.61 10.63 -10.66
C ASP A 247 22.92 9.25 -11.26
N LYS A 248 22.25 8.85 -12.36
CA LYS A 248 22.64 7.64 -13.09
C LYS A 248 24.07 7.70 -13.60
N LYS A 249 24.50 8.86 -14.11
CA LYS A 249 25.88 9.02 -14.59
C LYS A 249 26.87 8.83 -13.43
N ALA A 250 26.61 9.39 -12.26
CA ALA A 250 27.43 9.17 -11.06
C ALA A 250 27.51 7.68 -10.68
N ILE A 251 26.37 6.99 -10.66
CA ILE A 251 26.31 5.53 -10.42
C ILE A 251 27.17 4.76 -11.43
N VAL A 252 27.07 5.09 -12.71
CA VAL A 252 27.89 4.45 -13.76
C VAL A 252 29.37 4.78 -13.60
N GLU A 253 29.72 6.01 -13.22
CA GLU A 253 31.11 6.40 -12.94
C GLU A 253 31.70 5.64 -11.75
N ASP A 254 30.91 5.41 -10.70
CA ASP A 254 31.30 4.60 -9.55
C ASP A 254 31.42 3.11 -9.92
N GLN A 255 30.47 2.60 -10.71
CA GLN A 255 30.53 1.23 -11.24
C GLN A 255 31.78 0.98 -12.08
N ASN A 256 32.25 1.98 -12.82
CA ASN A 256 33.47 1.86 -13.62
C ASN A 256 34.76 1.90 -12.79
N GLN A 257 34.71 2.40 -11.55
CA GLN A 257 35.87 2.49 -10.65
C GLN A 257 36.02 1.23 -9.80
N ILE A 258 34.90 0.68 -9.35
CA ILE A 258 34.84 -0.54 -8.55
C ILE A 258 35.14 -1.76 -9.44
N THR A 259 36.13 -2.54 -9.06
CA THR A 259 36.61 -3.71 -9.84
C THR A 259 36.82 -4.94 -8.95
N GLY A 260 37.03 -6.10 -9.58
CA GLY A 260 37.31 -7.37 -8.91
C GLY A 260 36.29 -7.72 -7.82
N ILE A 261 36.80 -8.20 -6.68
CA ILE A 261 35.97 -8.66 -5.56
C ILE A 261 35.12 -7.53 -4.94
N THR A 262 35.53 -6.27 -5.06
CA THR A 262 34.73 -5.13 -4.59
C THR A 262 33.42 -5.00 -5.37
N ALA A 263 33.43 -5.27 -6.68
CA ALA A 263 32.22 -5.27 -7.51
C ALA A 263 31.23 -6.38 -7.11
N ASP A 264 31.78 -7.57 -6.83
CA ASP A 264 30.98 -8.72 -6.39
C ASP A 264 30.33 -8.44 -5.03
N VAL A 265 31.09 -7.88 -4.07
CA VAL A 265 30.59 -7.50 -2.76
C VAL A 265 29.60 -6.33 -2.85
N ALA A 266 29.85 -5.33 -3.69
CA ALA A 266 28.92 -4.21 -3.92
C ALA A 266 27.54 -4.73 -4.36
N THR A 267 27.50 -5.73 -5.24
CA THR A 267 26.24 -6.33 -5.69
C THR A 267 25.42 -6.92 -4.54
N LEU A 268 26.07 -7.51 -3.53
CA LEU A 268 25.39 -8.03 -2.33
C LEU A 268 24.72 -6.90 -1.53
N HIS A 269 25.44 -5.80 -1.35
CA HIS A 269 24.93 -4.60 -0.67
C HIS A 269 23.71 -4.02 -1.40
N LEU A 270 23.73 -3.96 -2.73
CA LEU A 270 22.59 -3.44 -3.50
C LEU A 270 21.34 -4.30 -3.36
N LEU A 271 21.49 -5.62 -3.36
CA LEU A 271 20.38 -6.53 -3.08
C LEU A 271 19.85 -6.36 -1.65
N ALA A 272 20.74 -6.22 -0.66
CA ALA A 272 20.34 -5.98 0.73
C ALA A 272 19.56 -4.65 0.89
N THR A 273 19.98 -3.58 0.21
CA THR A 273 19.29 -2.28 0.21
C THR A 273 17.83 -2.40 -0.27
N ASN A 274 17.55 -3.20 -1.30
CA ASN A 274 16.18 -3.40 -1.79
C ASN A 274 15.26 -4.02 -0.71
N TYR A 275 15.76 -4.99 0.05
CA TYR A 275 15.02 -5.57 1.18
C TYR A 275 14.88 -4.58 2.35
N ALA A 276 15.89 -3.75 2.62
CA ALA A 276 15.82 -2.72 3.65
C ALA A 276 14.78 -1.62 3.33
N ALA A 277 14.68 -1.22 2.06
CA ALA A 277 13.65 -0.31 1.59
C ALA A 277 12.24 -0.90 1.77
N MET A 278 12.06 -2.19 1.42
CA MET A 278 10.80 -2.91 1.65
C MET A 278 10.44 -3.00 3.14
N ALA A 279 11.41 -3.29 4.01
CA ALA A 279 11.20 -3.36 5.45
C ALA A 279 10.78 -1.99 6.03
N THR A 280 11.42 -0.90 5.59
CA THR A 280 11.04 0.47 5.97
C THR A 280 9.61 0.81 5.55
N GLN A 281 9.25 0.53 4.30
CA GLN A 281 7.90 0.81 3.80
C GLN A 281 6.82 -0.03 4.51
N THR A 282 7.16 -1.24 4.95
CA THR A 282 6.25 -2.09 5.74
C THR A 282 5.92 -1.45 7.11
N ASN A 283 6.88 -0.78 7.74
CA ASN A 283 6.62 -0.04 8.99
C ASN A 283 5.71 1.18 8.74
N GLU A 284 5.92 1.88 7.62
CA GLU A 284 5.08 3.01 7.23
C GLU A 284 3.63 2.58 6.99
N ILE A 285 3.38 1.48 6.26
CA ILE A 285 2.01 1.01 6.04
C ILE A 285 1.33 0.53 7.33
N GLU A 286 2.06 -0.09 8.26
CA GLU A 286 1.52 -0.44 9.59
C GLU A 286 1.05 0.81 10.34
N ALA A 287 1.88 1.86 10.37
CA ALA A 287 1.56 3.11 11.05
C ALA A 287 0.31 3.78 10.47
N ASN A 288 0.19 3.83 9.14
CA ASN A 288 -0.97 4.41 8.47
C ASN A 288 -2.24 3.55 8.67
N LEU A 289 -2.13 2.22 8.61
CA LEU A 289 -3.29 1.35 8.87
C LEU A 289 -3.79 1.47 10.33
N LYS A 290 -2.89 1.70 11.28
CA LYS A 290 -3.25 2.04 12.67
C LYS A 290 -3.99 3.37 12.77
N ALA A 291 -3.55 4.39 12.05
CA ALA A 291 -4.22 5.69 12.03
C ALA A 291 -5.64 5.57 11.46
N ILE A 292 -5.80 4.87 10.32
CA ILE A 292 -7.11 4.58 9.72
C ILE A 292 -8.01 3.81 10.69
N LEU A 293 -7.48 2.76 11.33
CA LEU A 293 -8.24 1.97 12.30
C LEU A 293 -8.74 2.84 13.44
N ALA A 294 -7.90 3.75 13.96
CA ALA A 294 -8.29 4.66 15.03
C ALA A 294 -9.42 5.61 14.59
N GLU A 295 -9.35 6.17 13.39
CA GLU A 295 -10.42 7.04 12.86
C GLU A 295 -11.75 6.28 12.68
N TRP A 296 -11.70 5.05 12.18
CA TRP A 296 -12.90 4.20 12.07
C TRP A 296 -13.48 3.81 13.43
N GLN A 297 -12.63 3.57 14.43
CA GLN A 297 -13.07 3.31 15.81
C GLN A 297 -13.70 4.55 16.46
N ILE A 298 -13.18 5.75 16.20
CA ILE A 298 -13.78 7.01 16.66
C ILE A 298 -15.16 7.18 16.01
N LEU A 299 -15.26 6.98 14.70
CA LEU A 299 -16.54 7.05 13.98
C LEU A 299 -17.54 6.01 14.52
N GLU A 300 -17.13 4.75 14.68
CA GLU A 300 -17.97 3.69 15.27
C GLU A 300 -18.50 4.12 16.65
N ASN A 301 -17.63 4.63 17.52
CA ASN A 301 -18.00 5.06 18.85
C ASN A 301 -18.98 6.26 18.83
N ASP A 302 -18.71 7.28 18.02
CA ASP A 302 -19.61 8.44 17.87
C ASP A 302 -21.00 8.03 17.34
N VAL A 303 -21.04 7.10 16.37
CA VAL A 303 -22.30 6.53 15.83
C VAL A 303 -23.05 5.73 16.90
N ASN A 304 -22.34 4.90 17.66
CA ASN A 304 -22.93 4.11 18.75
C ASN A 304 -23.54 4.99 19.84
N LEU A 305 -22.85 6.07 20.23
CA LEU A 305 -23.38 7.05 21.18
C LEU A 305 -24.64 7.74 20.63
N ALA A 306 -24.59 8.24 19.40
CA ALA A 306 -25.75 8.87 18.77
C ALA A 306 -26.97 7.93 18.66
N ILE A 307 -26.75 6.66 18.33
CA ILE A 307 -27.80 5.64 18.27
C ILE A 307 -28.37 5.36 19.67
N SER A 308 -27.52 5.29 20.70
CA SER A 308 -27.99 5.14 22.08
C SER A 308 -28.87 6.32 22.50
N ASP A 309 -28.43 7.55 22.22
CA ASP A 309 -29.19 8.77 22.53
C ASP A 309 -30.56 8.78 21.85
N ILE A 310 -30.64 8.38 20.56
CA ILE A 310 -31.91 8.26 19.84
C ILE A 310 -32.81 7.21 20.52
N LYS A 311 -32.26 6.04 20.86
CA LYS A 311 -33.01 4.94 21.49
C LYS A 311 -33.57 5.33 22.86
N ASP A 312 -32.80 6.09 23.63
CA ASP A 312 -33.21 6.61 24.93
C ASP A 312 -34.27 7.70 24.79
N ALA A 313 -34.11 8.62 23.83
CA ALA A 313 -35.08 9.66 23.53
C ALA A 313 -36.45 9.12 23.05
N VAL A 314 -36.47 7.93 22.44
CA VAL A 314 -37.72 7.25 22.01
C VAL A 314 -38.17 6.13 22.96
N SER A 315 -37.54 5.98 24.12
CA SER A 315 -37.89 4.94 25.10
C SER A 315 -39.28 5.18 25.72
N ASP A 316 -39.59 6.44 26.04
CA ASP A 316 -40.93 6.89 26.45
C ASP A 316 -41.69 7.45 25.25
N THR A 317 -42.52 6.60 24.64
CA THR A 317 -43.35 6.97 23.47
C THR A 317 -44.35 8.10 23.74
N THR A 318 -44.62 8.45 25.00
CA THR A 318 -45.59 9.51 25.35
C THR A 318 -44.98 10.92 25.26
N THR A 319 -43.65 11.02 25.34
CA THR A 319 -42.90 12.28 25.33
C THR A 319 -41.90 12.37 24.17
N ALA A 320 -41.67 11.26 23.46
CA ALA A 320 -40.78 11.18 22.31
C ALA A 320 -41.18 12.11 21.16
N ASP A 321 -40.21 12.90 20.68
CA ASP A 321 -40.35 13.73 19.48
C ASP A 321 -39.82 12.97 18.25
N PHE A 322 -40.65 12.07 17.70
CA PHE A 322 -40.30 11.31 16.51
C PHE A 322 -40.05 12.19 15.28
N GLY A 323 -40.56 13.44 15.27
CA GLY A 323 -40.28 14.40 14.20
C GLY A 323 -38.81 14.79 14.16
N LYS A 324 -38.20 15.03 15.32
CA LYS A 324 -36.75 15.25 15.42
C LYS A 324 -35.91 14.05 15.01
N VAL A 325 -36.38 12.83 15.30
CA VAL A 325 -35.70 11.61 14.85
C VAL A 325 -35.73 11.48 13.33
N VAL A 326 -36.87 11.80 12.69
CA VAL A 326 -36.97 11.83 11.22
C VAL A 326 -35.99 12.84 10.61
N LEU A 327 -35.88 14.04 11.19
CA LEU A 327 -34.93 15.06 10.73
C LEU A 327 -33.48 14.61 10.89
N ASP A 328 -33.11 14.09 12.07
CA ASP A 328 -31.74 13.60 12.31
C ASP A 328 -31.36 12.46 11.38
N LEU A 329 -32.29 11.55 11.06
CA LEU A 329 -32.04 10.47 10.08
C LEU A 329 -31.90 10.99 8.65
N ASP A 330 -32.65 12.02 8.26
CA ASP A 330 -32.54 12.64 6.93
C ASP A 330 -31.19 13.37 6.76
N ASP A 331 -30.79 14.13 7.78
CA ASP A 331 -29.50 14.79 7.82
C ASP A 331 -28.37 13.76 7.86
N ALA A 332 -28.53 12.69 8.66
CA ALA A 332 -27.54 11.61 8.75
C ALA A 332 -27.35 10.86 7.42
N MET A 333 -28.41 10.64 6.65
CA MET A 333 -28.29 10.08 5.29
C MET A 333 -27.49 11.01 4.37
N THR A 334 -27.70 12.32 4.49
CA THR A 334 -26.96 13.33 3.69
C THR A 334 -25.49 13.38 4.08
N GLU A 335 -25.20 13.47 5.38
CA GLU A 335 -23.84 13.49 5.90
C GLU A 335 -23.11 12.18 5.62
N TRP A 336 -23.77 11.03 5.80
CA TRP A 336 -23.19 9.73 5.44
C TRP A 336 -22.87 9.64 3.94
N ALA A 337 -23.75 10.11 3.06
CA ALA A 337 -23.45 10.15 1.63
C ALA A 337 -22.26 11.06 1.29
N ALA A 338 -22.11 12.19 1.99
CA ALA A 338 -20.98 13.10 1.81
C ALA A 338 -19.67 12.53 2.37
N THR A 339 -19.68 12.02 3.60
CA THR A 339 -18.57 11.32 4.25
C THR A 339 -18.15 10.12 3.42
N TYR A 340 -19.11 9.30 2.98
CA TYR A 340 -18.83 8.16 2.13
C TYR A 340 -18.32 8.57 0.77
N LYS A 341 -18.81 9.64 0.11
CA LYS A 341 -18.25 10.08 -1.18
C LYS A 341 -16.78 10.53 -1.03
N GLN A 342 -16.46 11.24 0.05
CA GLN A 342 -15.09 11.67 0.35
C GLN A 342 -14.19 10.47 0.73
N ALA A 343 -14.77 9.49 1.42
CA ALA A 343 -14.12 8.23 1.78
C ALA A 343 -14.18 7.16 0.66
N GLY A 344 -14.90 7.43 -0.43
CA GLY A 344 -15.66 6.40 -1.14
C GLY A 344 -14.95 5.72 -2.27
N ASP A 345 -13.79 6.21 -2.65
CA ASP A 345 -13.02 5.59 -3.71
C ASP A 345 -11.70 5.08 -3.21
N LEU A 346 -11.71 4.33 -2.11
CA LEU A 346 -10.53 3.63 -1.59
C LEU A 346 -9.94 2.60 -2.57
N ASN A 347 -10.68 2.24 -3.62
CA ASN A 347 -10.24 1.26 -4.60
C ASN A 347 -8.99 1.77 -5.34
N ILE A 348 -8.02 0.88 -5.48
CA ILE A 348 -6.81 1.14 -6.25
C ILE A 348 -6.73 0.05 -7.29
N THR A 349 -6.85 0.41 -8.55
CA THR A 349 -6.54 -0.51 -9.64
C THR A 349 -5.04 -0.46 -9.88
N LEU A 350 -4.35 -1.53 -9.49
CA LEU A 350 -2.92 -1.69 -9.72
C LEU A 350 -2.67 -2.77 -10.76
N ASN A 351 -1.76 -2.47 -11.68
CA ASN A 351 -1.26 -3.42 -12.66
C ASN A 351 0.26 -3.46 -12.60
N VAL A 352 0.87 -4.52 -13.14
CA VAL A 352 2.31 -4.60 -13.40
C VAL A 352 2.53 -4.63 -14.90
N ASN A 353 3.51 -3.87 -15.39
CA ASN A 353 3.93 -3.92 -16.78
C ASN A 353 5.40 -4.33 -16.86
N ASP A 354 5.69 -5.31 -17.72
CA ASP A 354 7.01 -5.90 -17.88
C ASP A 354 7.95 -5.13 -18.83
N ALA A 355 7.57 -3.91 -19.23
CA ALA A 355 8.45 -3.07 -20.04
C ALA A 355 9.76 -2.76 -19.32
N ALA A 356 10.86 -2.80 -20.09
CA ALA A 356 12.15 -2.36 -19.62
C ALA A 356 12.23 -0.83 -19.66
N TYR A 357 12.18 -0.19 -18.50
CA TYR A 357 12.38 1.25 -18.37
C TYR A 357 13.86 1.55 -18.18
N THR A 358 14.35 2.57 -18.88
CA THR A 358 15.73 3.04 -18.74
C THR A 358 15.76 4.54 -18.54
N THR A 359 16.57 5.02 -17.60
CA THR A 359 16.85 6.46 -17.44
C THR A 359 17.24 7.11 -18.76
N GLY A 360 16.72 8.31 -18.99
CA GLY A 360 16.86 9.07 -20.22
C GLY A 360 15.64 8.97 -21.14
N MET A 361 14.69 8.08 -20.86
CA MET A 361 13.42 8.05 -21.61
C MET A 361 12.55 9.25 -21.27
N THR A 362 12.09 9.93 -22.31
CA THR A 362 11.03 10.92 -22.26
C THR A 362 9.69 10.29 -21.87
N PRO A 363 8.70 11.06 -21.40
CA PRO A 363 7.35 10.55 -21.14
C PRO A 363 6.72 9.82 -22.33
N ALA A 364 6.99 10.25 -23.57
CA ALA A 364 6.50 9.60 -24.77
C ALA A 364 7.15 8.23 -25.02
N GLU A 365 8.44 8.09 -24.69
CA GLU A 365 9.14 6.81 -24.76
C GLU A 365 8.68 5.85 -23.67
N VAL A 366 8.45 6.35 -22.45
CA VAL A 366 7.84 5.57 -21.37
C VAL A 366 6.45 5.08 -21.79
N GLN A 367 5.62 5.96 -22.37
CA GLN A 367 4.32 5.56 -22.92
C GLN A 367 4.45 4.48 -24.00
N ALA A 368 5.37 4.64 -24.94
CA ALA A 368 5.60 3.67 -25.99
C ALA A 368 6.13 2.33 -25.45
N ALA A 369 6.91 2.35 -24.36
CA ALA A 369 7.40 1.17 -23.67
C ALA A 369 6.25 0.42 -22.98
N VAL A 370 5.41 1.13 -22.21
CA VAL A 370 4.20 0.57 -21.56
C VAL A 370 3.30 -0.11 -22.60
N ALA A 371 3.07 0.54 -23.75
CA ALA A 371 2.22 0.01 -24.82
C ALA A 371 2.78 -1.27 -25.48
N LYS A 372 4.09 -1.50 -25.40
CA LYS A 372 4.76 -2.71 -25.91
C LYS A 372 4.85 -3.81 -24.85
N GLY A 373 4.94 -3.44 -23.58
CA GLY A 373 4.96 -4.36 -22.45
C GLY A 373 3.62 -5.04 -22.23
N LYS A 374 3.65 -6.21 -21.60
CA LYS A 374 2.48 -6.92 -21.12
C LYS A 374 2.05 -6.33 -19.78
N THR A 375 0.88 -5.70 -19.77
CA THR A 375 0.20 -5.30 -18.53
C THR A 375 -0.58 -6.47 -17.96
N THR A 376 -0.39 -6.76 -16.68
CA THR A 376 -1.07 -7.83 -15.94
C THR A 376 -1.66 -7.26 -14.66
N ASP A 377 -2.85 -7.70 -14.26
CA ASP A 377 -3.41 -7.35 -12.94
C ASP A 377 -2.42 -7.73 -11.84
N ILE A 378 -2.31 -6.92 -10.79
CA ILE A 378 -1.27 -7.11 -9.79
C ILE A 378 -1.41 -8.46 -9.05
N ILE A 379 -2.63 -8.91 -8.75
CA ILE A 379 -2.86 -10.20 -8.09
C ILE A 379 -2.52 -11.33 -9.04
N GLU A 380 -2.92 -11.21 -10.32
CA GLU A 380 -2.55 -12.18 -11.34
C GLU A 380 -1.02 -12.27 -11.51
N TYR A 381 -0.32 -11.14 -11.54
CA TYR A 381 1.14 -11.09 -11.64
C TYR A 381 1.81 -11.87 -10.51
N TYR A 382 1.40 -11.64 -9.26
CA TYR A 382 2.02 -12.35 -8.14
C TYR A 382 1.72 -13.85 -8.14
N ASN A 383 0.52 -14.26 -8.55
CA ASN A 383 0.20 -15.68 -8.74
C ASN A 383 1.11 -16.31 -9.82
N GLN A 384 1.40 -15.59 -10.91
CA GLN A 384 2.35 -16.04 -11.94
C GLN A 384 3.76 -16.18 -11.37
N VAL A 385 4.25 -15.18 -10.62
CA VAL A 385 5.57 -15.22 -9.97
C VAL A 385 5.70 -16.41 -9.02
N GLN A 386 4.67 -16.64 -8.20
CA GLN A 386 4.63 -17.78 -7.27
C GLN A 386 4.75 -19.11 -8.01
N ASN A 387 3.96 -19.30 -9.07
CA ASN A 387 4.00 -20.52 -9.89
C ASN A 387 5.36 -20.74 -10.57
N MET A 388 5.98 -19.65 -11.06
CA MET A 388 7.32 -19.70 -11.65
C MET A 388 8.38 -20.14 -10.63
N LYS A 389 8.33 -19.61 -9.42
CA LYS A 389 9.30 -19.96 -8.36
C LYS A 389 9.10 -21.37 -7.82
N ALA A 390 7.85 -21.81 -7.66
CA ALA A 390 7.54 -23.20 -7.29
C ALA A 390 8.05 -24.20 -8.34
N THR A 391 7.98 -23.86 -9.63
CA THR A 391 8.48 -24.72 -10.73
C THR A 391 10.01 -24.79 -10.76
N LYS A 392 10.71 -23.72 -10.37
CA LYS A 392 12.19 -23.73 -10.29
C LYS A 392 12.74 -24.53 -9.11
N ALA A 393 11.95 -24.69 -8.04
CA ALA A 393 12.33 -25.42 -6.84
C ALA A 393 12.06 -26.94 -6.92
N ALA A 394 11.26 -27.38 -7.90
CA ALA A 394 10.93 -28.78 -8.18
C ALA A 394 11.86 -29.37 -9.26
#